data_AF-A0A6I2VZP7-F1
#
_entry.id   AF-A0A6I2VZP7-F1
#
_cell.length_a   1.000
_cell.length_b   1.000
_cell.length_c   1.000
_cell.angle_alpha   90.00
_cell.angle_beta   90.00
_cell.angle_gamma   90.00
#
_symmetry.space_group_name_H-M   'P 1'
#
loop_
_entity.id
_entity.type
_entity.pdbx_description
1 polymer ?
#
loop_
_entity_poly.entity_id
_entity_poly.type
_entity_poly.pdbx_seq_one_letter_code
_entity_poly.pdbx_strand_id
1 'polypeptide(L)'
;MASGSSAKKVARLAQKGKGKKVRFQDGTLFPTVMAVVVILGFGLISYARQAPSATDIAPTVSDRWHIPIGFYHCDSFLQDLQGDKQGGDVADPNFTKYGVFSREDGVIRWYPQVAAAGKKAKLGVYLETYGVTVDTKGITFPADQNKGVSYKVDTDKCKDENGKEVDATVQVIVWEKANDSTVSKRYITDFKNIRIDRDEMAITIAFVPTGAEIPMPDSAEKLAEIVAAEYGAAPTTTVKGATTTSVAAPTTTGG
;
A
#
# COMPACT_ATOMS: atom_id res chain seq x y z
N MET A 1 66.78 46.16 64.27
CA MET A 1 66.38 45.59 62.96
C MET A 1 66.43 44.07 63.08
N ALA A 2 65.30 43.41 63.29
CA ALA A 2 65.20 41.95 63.28
C ALA A 2 63.84 41.57 62.69
N SER A 3 63.76 41.42 61.37
CA SER A 3 62.59 40.84 60.70
C SER A 3 62.87 39.36 60.51
N GLY A 4 62.20 38.55 61.33
CA GLY A 4 62.34 37.11 61.39
C GLY A 4 61.56 36.37 60.31
N SER A 5 62.25 35.42 59.68
CA SER A 5 61.84 34.00 59.58
C SER A 5 60.41 33.64 59.13
N SER A 6 59.72 34.49 58.36
CA SER A 6 58.39 34.15 57.81
C SER A 6 58.40 33.93 56.30
N ALA A 7 59.27 34.61 55.55
CA ALA A 7 59.26 34.57 54.08
C ALA A 7 59.75 33.23 53.47
N LYS A 8 60.65 32.49 54.14
CA LYS A 8 61.23 31.25 53.58
C LYS A 8 60.30 30.03 53.67
N LYS A 9 59.31 30.01 54.57
CA LYS A 9 58.34 28.89 54.66
C LYS A 9 57.20 29.01 53.64
N VAL A 10 56.82 30.23 53.26
CA VAL A 10 55.74 30.44 52.26
C VAL A 10 56.23 30.17 50.83
N ALA A 11 57.51 30.43 50.52
CA ALA A 11 58.09 30.14 49.21
C ALA A 11 58.15 28.63 48.89
N ARG A 12 58.30 27.76 49.89
CA ARG A 12 58.40 26.30 49.69
C ARG A 12 57.05 25.61 49.45
N LEU A 13 55.95 26.24 49.83
CA LEU A 13 54.58 25.74 49.59
C LEU A 13 54.08 26.12 48.17
N ALA A 14 54.50 27.26 47.64
CA ALA A 14 54.14 27.67 46.28
C ALA A 14 54.81 26.80 45.19
N GLN A 15 55.95 26.17 45.50
CA GLN A 15 56.72 25.40 44.53
C GLN A 15 56.23 23.95 44.36
N LYS A 16 55.35 23.45 45.25
CA LYS A 16 54.83 22.07 45.23
C LYS A 16 53.41 21.94 44.67
N GLY A 17 52.76 23.06 44.34
CA GLY A 17 51.43 23.12 43.72
C GLY A 17 51.45 23.28 42.20
N LYS A 18 52.56 22.92 41.53
CA LYS A 18 52.62 22.89 40.07
C LYS A 18 51.84 21.67 39.58
N GLY A 19 50.51 21.79 39.62
CA GLY A 19 49.57 20.80 39.13
C GLY A 19 50.00 20.37 37.74
N LYS A 20 50.33 19.08 37.61
CA LYS A 20 50.56 18.46 36.31
C LYS A 20 49.25 18.65 35.55
N LYS A 21 49.21 19.62 34.63
CA LYS A 21 48.15 19.70 33.63
C LYS A 21 48.26 18.42 32.82
N VAL A 22 47.55 17.38 33.23
CA VAL A 22 47.15 16.33 32.32
C VAL A 22 46.32 17.05 31.28
N ARG A 23 46.93 17.34 30.13
CA ARG A 23 46.17 17.55 28.92
C ARG A 23 45.47 16.21 28.74
N PHE A 24 44.22 16.12 29.16
CA PHE A 24 43.33 15.18 28.54
C PHE A 24 43.39 15.57 27.08
N GLN A 25 44.17 14.82 26.32
CA GLN A 25 44.08 14.82 24.88
C GLN A 25 42.73 14.18 24.63
N ASP A 26 41.68 14.97 24.85
CA ASP A 26 40.29 14.58 24.66
C ASP A 26 40.17 14.30 23.17
N GLY A 27 40.38 13.03 22.83
CA GLY A 27 40.19 12.53 21.49
C GLY A 27 38.72 12.79 21.17
N THR A 28 38.48 13.82 20.38
CA THR A 28 37.15 14.18 19.89
C THR A 28 36.50 13.03 19.12
N LEU A 29 37.26 11.98 18.80
CA LEU A 29 36.80 10.74 18.21
C LEU A 29 35.59 10.14 18.96
N PHE A 30 35.65 10.01 20.30
CA PHE A 30 34.54 9.42 21.05
C PHE A 30 33.25 10.27 20.96
N PRO A 31 33.25 11.58 21.28
CA PRO A 31 32.04 12.40 21.14
C PRO A 31 31.58 12.55 19.68
N THR A 32 32.49 12.52 18.70
CA THR A 32 32.13 12.64 17.27
C THR A 32 31.41 11.37 16.78
N VAL A 33 31.92 10.18 17.14
CA VAL A 33 31.25 8.92 16.80
C VAL A 33 29.87 8.85 17.44
N MET A 34 29.74 9.26 18.71
CA MET A 34 28.44 9.33 19.38
C MET A 34 27.47 10.30 18.70
N ALA A 35 27.94 11.48 18.27
CA ALA A 35 27.10 12.44 17.54
C ALA A 35 26.59 11.86 16.21
N VAL A 36 27.42 11.14 15.47
CA VAL A 36 27.02 10.47 14.22
C VAL A 36 25.98 9.38 14.47
N VAL A 37 26.16 8.57 15.51
CA VAL A 37 25.18 7.53 15.89
C VAL A 37 23.84 8.17 16.28
N VAL A 38 23.86 9.29 17.01
CA VAL A 38 22.64 10.03 17.38
C VAL A 38 21.94 10.59 16.14
N ILE A 39 22.67 11.20 15.20
CA ILE A 39 22.09 11.73 13.96
C ILE A 39 21.51 10.60 13.10
N LEU A 40 22.22 9.47 12.95
CA LEU A 40 21.71 8.29 12.26
C LEU A 40 20.48 7.71 12.96
N GLY A 41 20.48 7.66 14.30
CA GLY A 41 19.33 7.23 15.09
C GLY A 41 18.12 8.13 14.89
N PHE A 42 18.29 9.46 14.94
CA PHE A 42 17.22 10.40 14.63
C PHE A 42 16.77 10.31 13.17
N GLY A 43 17.68 10.07 12.23
CA GLY A 43 17.35 9.82 10.83
C GLY A 43 16.49 8.58 10.65
N LEU A 44 16.86 7.46 11.28
CA LEU A 44 16.09 6.21 11.27
C LEU A 44 14.75 6.36 11.99
N ILE A 45 14.67 7.09 13.11
CA ILE A 45 13.41 7.38 13.81
C ILE A 45 12.52 8.29 12.96
N SER A 46 13.08 9.28 12.27
CA SER A 46 12.32 10.19 11.40
C SER A 46 11.82 9.45 10.15
N TYR A 47 12.65 8.59 9.56
CA TYR A 47 12.27 7.70 8.47
C TYR A 47 11.20 6.70 8.93
N ALA A 48 11.34 6.09 10.10
CA ALA A 48 10.33 5.20 10.68
C ALA A 48 9.04 5.93 11.07
N ARG A 49 9.07 7.24 11.34
CA ARG A 49 7.86 8.07 11.52
C ARG A 49 7.23 8.51 10.20
N GLN A 50 8.00 8.58 9.11
CA GLN A 50 7.50 8.85 7.76
C GLN A 50 6.99 7.58 7.07
N ALA A 51 7.49 6.40 7.45
CA ALA A 51 6.82 5.15 7.19
C ALA A 51 5.48 5.20 7.94
N PRO A 52 4.33 5.27 7.27
CA PRO A 52 3.06 5.20 7.97
C PRO A 52 3.00 3.83 8.67
N SER A 53 3.06 3.84 10.00
CA SER A 53 2.68 2.69 10.80
C SER A 53 1.26 2.27 10.38
N ALA A 54 1.11 1.01 9.97
CA ALA A 54 -0.16 0.37 9.62
C ALA A 54 -1.17 0.53 10.75
N THR A 55 -1.86 1.66 10.74
CA THR A 55 -3.05 1.91 11.52
C THR A 55 -4.14 1.70 10.49
N ASP A 56 -5.02 0.72 10.69
CA ASP A 56 -6.20 0.52 9.84
C ASP A 56 -7.00 1.85 9.77
N ILE A 57 -6.72 2.72 8.79
CA ILE A 57 -7.50 3.94 8.61
C ILE A 57 -8.71 3.48 7.84
N ALA A 58 -9.84 3.29 8.51
CA ALA A 58 -11.03 2.84 7.81
C ALA A 58 -11.59 3.98 6.94
N PRO A 59 -12.08 3.69 5.71
CA PRO A 59 -12.54 4.73 4.80
C PRO A 59 -13.78 5.43 5.35
N THR A 60 -13.86 6.72 5.06
CA THR A 60 -14.95 7.62 5.45
C THR A 60 -15.74 8.03 4.21
N VAL A 61 -16.97 8.56 4.39
CA VAL A 61 -17.87 8.89 3.27
C VAL A 61 -17.35 9.99 2.32
N SER A 62 -16.35 10.77 2.77
CA SER A 62 -15.68 11.77 1.93
C SER A 62 -14.55 11.19 1.08
N ASP A 63 -14.12 9.96 1.36
CA ASP A 63 -12.97 9.38 0.69
C ASP A 63 -13.30 8.92 -0.72
N ARG A 64 -12.26 8.89 -1.54
CA ARG A 64 -12.26 8.38 -2.91
C ARG A 64 -11.00 7.53 -3.04
N TRP A 65 -11.15 6.21 -2.92
CA TRP A 65 -10.00 5.31 -3.01
C TRP A 65 -10.05 4.49 -4.29
N HIS A 66 -8.86 4.12 -4.75
CA HIS A 66 -8.61 3.36 -5.97
C HIS A 66 -7.76 2.14 -5.62
N ILE A 67 -8.35 0.97 -5.80
CA ILE A 67 -7.80 -0.30 -5.35
C ILE A 67 -7.70 -1.22 -6.57
N PRO A 68 -6.50 -1.42 -7.13
CA PRO A 68 -6.25 -2.45 -8.13
C PRO A 68 -6.76 -3.81 -7.65
N ILE A 69 -7.56 -4.46 -8.49
CA ILE A 69 -8.03 -5.83 -8.29
C ILE A 69 -7.82 -6.67 -9.53
N GLY A 70 -7.50 -7.95 -9.34
CA GLY A 70 -7.45 -8.93 -10.42
C GLY A 70 -7.95 -10.30 -9.97
N PHE A 71 -8.55 -11.03 -10.90
CA PHE A 71 -8.91 -12.43 -10.72
C PHE A 71 -7.90 -13.29 -11.45
N TYR A 72 -7.13 -14.10 -10.72
CA TYR A 72 -6.06 -14.91 -11.27
C TYR A 72 -6.46 -16.38 -11.27
N HIS A 73 -6.35 -17.04 -12.41
CA HIS A 73 -6.71 -18.45 -12.57
C HIS A 73 -5.53 -19.23 -13.13
N CYS A 74 -5.00 -20.13 -12.32
CA CYS A 74 -3.84 -20.98 -12.58
C CYS A 74 -2.54 -20.21 -12.92
N ASP A 75 -2.46 -19.64 -14.12
CA ASP A 75 -1.27 -19.01 -14.71
C ASP A 75 -1.56 -17.63 -15.33
N SER A 76 -2.83 -17.20 -15.39
CA SER A 76 -3.24 -16.00 -16.09
C SER A 76 -4.35 -15.22 -15.39
N PHE A 77 -4.37 -13.90 -15.61
CA PHE A 77 -5.49 -13.06 -15.19
C PHE A 77 -6.71 -13.30 -16.08
N LEU A 78 -7.88 -13.42 -15.45
CA LEU A 78 -9.17 -13.42 -16.10
C LEU A 78 -9.55 -11.99 -16.52
N GLN A 79 -10.59 -11.89 -17.35
CA GLN A 79 -11.16 -10.60 -17.70
C GLN A 79 -11.67 -9.88 -16.44
N ASP A 80 -11.38 -8.58 -16.36
CA ASP A 80 -11.88 -7.71 -15.30
C ASP A 80 -13.41 -7.67 -15.27
N LEU A 81 -13.98 -7.31 -14.11
CA LEU A 81 -15.43 -7.21 -13.98
C LEU A 81 -15.99 -6.09 -14.85
N GLN A 82 -17.05 -6.40 -15.56
CA GLN A 82 -17.65 -5.57 -16.59
C GLN A 82 -18.82 -4.76 -16.02
N GLY A 83 -19.02 -3.57 -16.58
CA GLY A 83 -20.08 -2.65 -16.18
C GLY A 83 -19.71 -1.77 -14.99
N ASP A 84 -19.78 -0.45 -15.22
CA ASP A 84 -19.41 0.60 -14.25
C ASP A 84 -20.37 0.65 -13.03
N LYS A 85 -21.56 0.04 -13.12
CA LYS A 85 -22.66 0.02 -12.12
C LYS A 85 -23.18 1.41 -11.68
N GLN A 86 -22.42 2.48 -11.93
CA GLN A 86 -22.73 3.90 -11.69
C GLN A 86 -23.54 4.52 -12.84
N GLY A 87 -23.18 4.23 -14.10
CA GLY A 87 -23.62 4.99 -15.28
C GLY A 87 -24.79 4.41 -16.10
N GLY A 88 -25.50 3.39 -15.60
CA GLY A 88 -26.67 2.84 -16.31
C GLY A 88 -27.92 3.70 -16.18
N ASP A 89 -28.91 3.50 -17.08
CA ASP A 89 -30.24 4.16 -17.01
C ASP A 89 -30.95 3.92 -15.66
N VAL A 90 -30.63 2.79 -15.01
CA VAL A 90 -30.99 2.49 -13.63
C VAL A 90 -29.70 2.18 -12.88
N ALA A 91 -29.35 3.02 -11.91
CA ALA A 91 -28.21 2.78 -11.04
C ALA A 91 -28.40 1.47 -10.27
N ASP A 92 -27.35 0.65 -10.19
CA ASP A 92 -27.42 -0.63 -9.48
C ASP A 92 -27.81 -0.38 -8.00
N PRO A 93 -28.76 -1.13 -7.43
CA PRO A 93 -29.16 -0.96 -6.03
C PRO A 93 -27.98 -1.13 -5.05
N ASN A 94 -27.04 -2.03 -5.34
CA ASN A 94 -25.85 -2.23 -4.53
C ASN A 94 -24.86 -1.08 -4.69
N PHE A 95 -24.71 -0.53 -5.90
CA PHE A 95 -23.95 0.72 -6.08
C PHE A 95 -24.55 1.86 -5.26
N THR A 96 -25.86 2.04 -5.30
CA THR A 96 -26.55 3.11 -4.52
C THR A 96 -26.38 2.91 -3.02
N LYS A 97 -26.37 1.65 -2.56
CA LYS A 97 -26.21 1.27 -1.15
C LYS A 97 -24.78 1.44 -0.64
N TYR A 98 -23.78 1.09 -1.44
CA TYR A 98 -22.38 0.97 -1.00
C TYR A 98 -21.46 2.04 -1.57
N GLY A 99 -21.72 2.53 -2.78
CA GLY A 99 -20.84 3.45 -3.50
C GLY A 99 -19.53 2.81 -3.94
N VAL A 100 -19.52 1.50 -4.14
CA VAL A 100 -18.34 0.72 -4.51
C VAL A 100 -18.59 0.07 -5.87
N PHE A 101 -17.68 0.28 -6.82
CA PHE A 101 -17.78 -0.22 -8.19
C PHE A 101 -16.39 -0.29 -8.83
N SER A 102 -16.28 -0.92 -10.00
CA SER A 102 -15.08 -0.94 -10.84
C SER A 102 -15.47 -0.68 -12.30
N ARG A 103 -14.47 -0.36 -13.12
CA ARG A 103 -14.62 -0.37 -14.58
C ARG A 103 -13.85 -1.55 -15.15
N GLU A 104 -13.85 -1.64 -16.47
CA GLU A 104 -13.11 -2.63 -17.26
C GLU A 104 -11.57 -2.40 -17.23
N ASP A 105 -11.09 -1.62 -16.24
CA ASP A 105 -9.69 -1.27 -16.02
C ASP A 105 -9.08 -1.98 -14.80
N GLY A 106 -9.85 -2.85 -14.14
CA GLY A 106 -9.37 -3.65 -13.00
C GLY A 106 -9.11 -2.80 -11.75
N VAL A 107 -9.72 -1.61 -11.61
CA VAL A 107 -9.58 -0.76 -10.42
C VAL A 107 -10.93 -0.58 -9.74
N ILE A 108 -10.99 -0.98 -8.46
CA ILE A 108 -12.14 -0.69 -7.61
C ILE A 108 -12.08 0.77 -7.20
N ARG A 109 -13.16 1.49 -7.48
CA ARG A 109 -13.46 2.82 -6.98
C ARG A 109 -14.31 2.66 -5.72
N TRP A 110 -13.69 2.97 -4.59
CA TRP A 110 -14.33 2.91 -3.28
C TRP A 110 -14.77 4.30 -2.86
N TYR A 111 -16.02 4.65 -3.17
CA TYR A 111 -16.64 5.94 -2.81
C TYR A 111 -17.70 5.67 -1.73
N PRO A 112 -17.27 5.33 -0.51
CA PRO A 112 -18.07 4.59 0.44
C PRO A 112 -19.31 5.39 0.88
N GLN A 113 -20.45 4.73 0.85
CA GLN A 113 -21.62 5.15 1.61
C GLN A 113 -21.49 4.67 3.07
N VAL A 114 -22.43 5.05 3.93
CA VAL A 114 -22.46 4.63 5.35
C VAL A 114 -22.42 3.10 5.52
N ALA A 115 -22.88 2.35 4.51
CA ALA A 115 -22.85 0.89 4.51
C ALA A 115 -21.49 0.27 4.11
N ALA A 116 -20.57 1.04 3.53
CA ALA A 116 -19.24 0.60 3.08
C ALA A 116 -18.09 1.39 3.74
N ALA A 117 -18.38 2.26 4.70
CA ALA A 117 -17.43 3.04 5.47
C ALA A 117 -17.02 2.33 6.78
N GLY A 118 -15.90 2.75 7.37
CA GLY A 118 -15.46 2.29 8.68
C GLY A 118 -15.19 0.78 8.70
N LYS A 119 -15.61 0.11 9.78
CA LYS A 119 -15.45 -1.34 9.95
C LYS A 119 -16.25 -2.19 8.92
N LYS A 120 -17.14 -1.55 8.16
CA LYS A 120 -17.92 -2.21 7.10
C LYS A 120 -17.19 -2.22 5.75
N ALA A 121 -16.08 -1.50 5.63
CA ALA A 121 -15.24 -1.50 4.44
C ALA A 121 -14.53 -2.85 4.32
N LYS A 122 -15.17 -3.77 3.61
CA LYS A 122 -14.75 -5.16 3.47
C LYS A 122 -14.90 -5.60 2.03
N LEU A 123 -13.96 -6.39 1.53
CA LEU A 123 -13.96 -6.90 0.15
C LEU A 123 -15.28 -7.55 -0.25
N GLY A 124 -15.97 -8.20 0.69
CA GLY A 124 -17.29 -8.79 0.46
C GLY A 124 -18.35 -7.81 -0.06
N VAL A 125 -18.24 -6.51 0.27
CA VAL A 125 -19.15 -5.46 -0.24
C VAL A 125 -18.99 -5.28 -1.75
N TYR A 126 -17.74 -5.25 -2.23
CA TYR A 126 -17.48 -5.17 -3.67
C TYR A 126 -17.95 -6.43 -4.41
N LEU A 127 -17.66 -7.61 -3.83
CA LEU A 127 -18.10 -8.89 -4.39
C LEU A 127 -19.63 -8.97 -4.48
N GLU A 128 -20.35 -8.42 -3.49
CA GLU A 128 -21.82 -8.34 -3.50
C GLU A 128 -22.34 -7.41 -4.60
N THR A 129 -21.69 -6.27 -4.86
CA THR A 129 -22.05 -5.36 -5.96
C THR A 129 -22.04 -6.06 -7.32
N TYR A 130 -21.07 -6.95 -7.54
CA TYR A 130 -20.93 -7.70 -8.80
C TYR A 130 -21.51 -9.11 -8.76
N GLY A 131 -22.17 -9.51 -7.66
CA GLY A 131 -22.74 -10.86 -7.51
C GLY A 131 -21.69 -11.99 -7.55
N VAL A 132 -20.41 -11.69 -7.38
CA VAL A 132 -19.33 -12.68 -7.40
C VAL A 132 -19.25 -13.37 -6.05
N THR A 133 -19.24 -14.70 -6.05
CA THR A 133 -19.07 -15.49 -4.83
C THR A 133 -17.66 -16.05 -4.76
N VAL A 134 -16.96 -15.71 -3.68
CA VAL A 134 -15.63 -16.23 -3.36
C VAL A 134 -15.69 -16.88 -1.99
N ASP A 135 -15.41 -18.18 -1.94
CA ASP A 135 -15.33 -18.96 -0.71
C ASP A 135 -14.26 -20.04 -0.81
N THR A 136 -14.12 -20.87 0.23
CA THR A 136 -13.10 -21.92 0.27
C THR A 136 -13.40 -23.09 -0.68
N LYS A 137 -14.60 -23.12 -1.26
CA LYS A 137 -15.02 -24.13 -2.24
C LYS A 137 -14.79 -23.67 -3.66
N GLY A 138 -14.64 -22.36 -3.91
CA GLY A 138 -14.41 -21.87 -5.26
C GLY A 138 -14.68 -20.39 -5.49
N ILE A 139 -14.63 -20.03 -6.77
CA ILE A 139 -14.99 -18.71 -7.29
C ILE A 139 -16.12 -18.91 -8.29
N THR A 140 -17.25 -18.23 -8.08
CA THR A 140 -18.41 -18.28 -8.97
C THR A 140 -18.75 -16.88 -9.44
N PHE A 141 -18.75 -16.69 -10.75
CA PHE A 141 -19.18 -15.46 -11.40
C PHE A 141 -20.66 -15.56 -11.83
N PRO A 142 -21.43 -14.47 -11.76
CA PRO A 142 -22.77 -14.43 -12.34
C PRO A 142 -22.73 -14.38 -13.87
N ALA A 143 -23.86 -14.63 -14.54
CA ALA A 143 -23.91 -14.78 -16.00
C ALA A 143 -23.42 -13.54 -16.78
N ASP A 144 -23.56 -12.34 -16.21
CA ASP A 144 -23.08 -11.09 -16.78
C ASP A 144 -21.55 -10.90 -16.66
N GLN A 145 -20.87 -11.73 -15.87
CA GLN A 145 -19.44 -11.63 -15.58
C GLN A 145 -18.73 -12.92 -15.97
N ASN A 146 -17.61 -12.85 -16.70
CA ASN A 146 -16.82 -14.03 -17.07
C ASN A 146 -17.67 -15.20 -17.62
N LYS A 147 -18.78 -14.90 -18.32
CA LYS A 147 -19.74 -15.86 -18.88
C LYS A 147 -20.36 -16.82 -17.84
N GLY A 148 -20.44 -16.42 -16.57
CA GLY A 148 -21.03 -17.23 -15.50
C GLY A 148 -20.21 -18.45 -15.09
N VAL A 149 -18.91 -18.45 -15.34
CA VAL A 149 -18.02 -19.57 -15.00
C VAL A 149 -17.95 -19.75 -13.48
N SER A 150 -17.87 -21.01 -13.04
CA SER A 150 -17.64 -21.39 -11.66
C SER A 150 -16.44 -22.32 -11.58
N TYR A 151 -15.40 -21.89 -10.87
CA TYR A 151 -14.21 -22.69 -10.54
C TYR A 151 -14.37 -23.28 -9.15
N LYS A 152 -14.39 -24.61 -9.03
CA LYS A 152 -14.55 -25.29 -7.76
C LYS A 152 -13.30 -26.08 -7.40
N VAL A 153 -12.93 -26.01 -6.12
CA VAL A 153 -11.75 -26.65 -5.55
C VAL A 153 -11.82 -28.19 -5.63
N ASP A 154 -13.02 -28.76 -5.64
CA ASP A 154 -13.24 -30.22 -5.68
C ASP A 154 -13.22 -30.81 -7.09
N THR A 155 -13.52 -30.02 -8.13
CA THR A 155 -13.62 -30.50 -9.51
C THR A 155 -12.56 -29.93 -10.45
N ASP A 156 -12.19 -28.66 -10.27
CA ASP A 156 -11.31 -27.94 -11.18
C ASP A 156 -9.86 -28.02 -10.73
N LYS A 157 -8.97 -28.24 -11.69
CA LYS A 157 -7.54 -28.40 -11.47
C LYS A 157 -6.77 -27.40 -12.29
N CYS A 158 -5.62 -27.02 -11.76
CA CYS A 158 -4.65 -26.24 -12.49
C CYS A 158 -3.53 -27.14 -12.98
N LYS A 159 -2.84 -26.72 -14.04
CA LYS A 159 -1.58 -27.34 -14.44
C LYS A 159 -0.45 -26.66 -13.69
N ASP A 160 0.48 -27.44 -13.16
CA ASP A 160 1.74 -26.92 -12.65
C ASP A 160 2.69 -26.54 -13.81
N GLU A 161 3.86 -25.99 -13.47
CA GLU A 161 4.91 -25.63 -14.44
C GLU A 161 5.38 -26.82 -15.29
N ASN A 162 5.15 -28.05 -14.82
CA ASN A 162 5.51 -29.29 -15.51
C ASN A 162 4.33 -29.87 -16.33
N GLY A 163 3.20 -29.15 -16.42
CA GLY A 163 2.01 -29.56 -17.15
C GLY A 163 1.16 -30.62 -16.45
N LYS A 164 1.44 -30.94 -15.18
CA LYS A 164 0.70 -31.92 -14.39
C LYS A 164 -0.51 -31.29 -13.74
N GLU A 165 -1.65 -31.97 -13.79
CA GLU A 165 -2.86 -31.55 -13.09
C GLU A 165 -2.67 -31.67 -11.57
N VAL A 166 -2.82 -30.55 -10.89
CA VAL A 166 -2.71 -30.41 -9.44
C VAL A 166 -3.95 -29.72 -8.89
N ASP A 167 -4.30 -30.08 -7.66
CA ASP A 167 -5.47 -29.52 -7.00
C ASP A 167 -5.24 -28.04 -6.70
N ALA A 168 -6.25 -27.23 -7.01
CA ALA A 168 -6.20 -25.79 -6.87
C ALA A 168 -7.03 -25.33 -5.68
N THR A 169 -6.67 -24.19 -5.12
CA THR A 169 -7.29 -23.60 -3.93
C THR A 169 -7.54 -22.11 -4.16
N VAL A 170 -8.56 -21.58 -3.49
CA VAL A 170 -8.83 -20.14 -3.51
C VAL A 170 -7.92 -19.45 -2.49
N GLN A 171 -7.22 -18.42 -2.95
CA GLN A 171 -6.34 -17.61 -2.11
C GLN A 171 -6.51 -16.15 -2.49
N VAL A 172 -6.52 -15.26 -1.50
CA VAL A 172 -6.54 -13.82 -1.76
C VAL A 172 -5.26 -13.22 -1.21
N ILE A 173 -4.52 -12.52 -2.06
CA ILE A 173 -3.33 -11.78 -1.65
C ILE A 173 -3.68 -10.30 -1.63
N VAL A 174 -3.32 -9.64 -0.54
CA VAL A 174 -3.50 -8.21 -0.35
C VAL A 174 -2.15 -7.59 -0.13
N TRP A 175 -1.79 -6.62 -0.97
CA TRP A 175 -0.59 -5.81 -0.81
C TRP A 175 -0.95 -4.46 -0.21
N GLU A 176 -0.06 -3.94 0.63
CA GLU A 176 -0.28 -2.64 1.25
C GLU A 176 -0.28 -1.50 0.24
N LYS A 177 0.50 -1.61 -0.84
CA LYS A 177 0.59 -0.62 -1.91
C LYS A 177 0.70 -1.28 -3.28
N ALA A 178 0.08 -0.67 -4.29
CA ALA A 178 0.06 -1.13 -5.67
C ALA A 178 1.44 -1.09 -6.36
N ASN A 179 2.36 -0.26 -5.86
CA ASN A 179 3.72 -0.13 -6.39
C ASN A 179 4.79 -0.81 -5.52
N ASP A 180 4.39 -1.57 -4.49
CA ASP A 180 5.30 -2.23 -3.56
C ASP A 180 4.83 -3.65 -3.24
N SER A 181 5.52 -4.63 -3.81
CA SER A 181 5.22 -6.06 -3.63
C SER A 181 5.85 -6.67 -2.37
N THR A 182 6.61 -5.90 -1.59
CA THR A 182 7.36 -6.44 -0.45
C THR A 182 6.48 -6.77 0.76
N VAL A 183 5.39 -6.04 0.96
CA VAL A 183 4.47 -6.24 2.09
C VAL A 183 3.12 -6.75 1.60
N SER A 184 2.89 -8.04 1.82
CA SER A 184 1.64 -8.71 1.43
C SER A 184 1.09 -9.61 2.55
N LYS A 185 -0.22 -9.82 2.51
CA LYS A 185 -0.96 -10.73 3.39
C LYS A 185 -1.72 -11.73 2.54
N ARG A 186 -1.56 -13.01 2.86
CA ARG A 186 -2.26 -14.12 2.21
C ARG A 186 -3.44 -14.59 3.06
N TYR A 187 -4.61 -14.61 2.45
CA TYR A 187 -5.83 -15.16 3.03
C TYR A 187 -6.19 -16.45 2.29
N ILE A 188 -6.52 -17.48 3.06
CA ILE A 188 -6.99 -18.79 2.55
C ILE A 188 -8.43 -19.09 2.95
N THR A 189 -9.02 -18.22 3.79
CA THR A 189 -10.40 -18.29 4.26
C THR A 189 -10.91 -16.87 4.52
N ASP A 190 -12.19 -16.74 4.82
CA ASP A 190 -12.83 -15.49 5.25
C ASP A 190 -12.68 -14.30 4.28
N PHE A 191 -12.66 -14.62 2.98
CA PHE A 191 -12.38 -13.65 1.90
C PHE A 191 -13.31 -12.44 1.91
N LYS A 192 -14.56 -12.60 2.36
CA LYS A 192 -15.55 -11.52 2.44
C LYS A 192 -15.22 -10.49 3.53
N ASN A 193 -14.46 -10.85 4.55
CA ASN A 193 -14.17 -9.99 5.69
C ASN A 193 -12.80 -9.31 5.62
N ILE A 194 -12.06 -9.51 4.53
CA ILE A 194 -10.81 -8.78 4.24
C ILE A 194 -11.12 -7.28 4.26
N ARG A 195 -10.42 -6.54 5.11
CA ARG A 195 -10.68 -5.11 5.32
C ARG A 195 -10.04 -4.27 4.24
N ILE A 196 -10.76 -3.23 3.86
CA ILE A 196 -10.26 -2.15 3.01
C ILE A 196 -9.91 -1.00 3.96
N ASP A 197 -8.62 -0.75 4.13
CA ASP A 197 -8.07 0.10 5.20
C ASP A 197 -7.04 1.14 4.72
N ARG A 198 -6.82 1.19 3.40
CA ARG A 198 -5.98 2.21 2.78
C ARG A 198 -6.28 2.36 1.30
N ASP A 199 -5.93 3.52 0.80
CA ASP A 199 -5.92 3.80 -0.63
C ASP A 199 -4.68 3.20 -1.31
N GLU A 200 -4.84 2.86 -2.59
CA GLU A 200 -3.84 2.25 -3.45
C GLU A 200 -3.32 0.89 -2.93
N MET A 201 -4.08 0.17 -2.10
CA MET A 201 -3.81 -1.24 -1.84
C MET A 201 -4.12 -2.06 -3.09
N ALA A 202 -3.44 -3.19 -3.29
CA ALA A 202 -3.71 -4.09 -4.40
C ALA A 202 -4.25 -5.43 -3.90
N ILE A 203 -5.17 -6.04 -4.65
CA ILE A 203 -5.82 -7.29 -4.27
C ILE A 203 -5.82 -8.25 -5.47
N THR A 204 -5.31 -9.46 -5.27
CA THR A 204 -5.47 -10.54 -6.26
C THR A 204 -6.30 -11.65 -5.63
N ILE A 205 -7.41 -12.00 -6.27
CA ILE A 205 -8.24 -13.17 -5.92
C ILE A 205 -7.83 -14.30 -6.86
N ALA A 206 -7.15 -15.30 -6.33
CA ALA A 206 -6.53 -16.36 -7.10
C ALA A 206 -7.21 -17.71 -6.89
N PHE A 207 -7.38 -18.48 -7.97
CA PHE A 207 -7.65 -19.91 -7.96
C PHE A 207 -6.41 -20.62 -8.52
N VAL A 208 -5.56 -21.13 -7.63
CA VAL A 208 -4.21 -21.60 -7.99
C VAL A 208 -3.79 -22.82 -7.17
N PRO A 209 -2.78 -23.58 -7.64
CA PRO A 209 -2.17 -24.64 -6.85
C PRO A 209 -1.66 -24.13 -5.50
N THR A 210 -1.59 -25.02 -4.52
CA THR A 210 -0.97 -24.70 -3.23
C THR A 210 0.50 -24.35 -3.44
N GLY A 211 0.92 -23.20 -2.92
CA GLY A 211 2.31 -22.72 -3.03
C GLY A 211 2.64 -21.96 -4.32
N ALA A 212 1.67 -21.75 -5.22
CA ALA A 212 1.89 -20.94 -6.42
C ALA A 212 2.22 -19.48 -6.06
N GLU A 213 3.11 -18.90 -6.86
CA GLU A 213 3.39 -17.47 -6.84
C GLU A 213 2.21 -16.74 -7.51
N ILE A 214 1.68 -15.72 -6.82
CA ILE A 214 0.52 -14.96 -7.28
C ILE A 214 1.00 -13.53 -7.51
N PRO A 215 0.95 -13.02 -8.75
CA PRO A 215 1.37 -11.66 -9.05
C PRO A 215 0.34 -10.62 -8.58
N MET A 216 0.80 -9.38 -8.47
CA MET A 216 -0.09 -8.22 -8.39
C MET A 216 -0.96 -8.11 -9.64
N PRO A 217 -2.15 -7.51 -9.54
CA PRO A 217 -3.00 -7.31 -10.70
C PRO A 217 -2.35 -6.33 -11.70
N ASP A 218 -2.58 -6.56 -12.99
CA ASP A 218 -2.03 -5.72 -14.07
C ASP A 218 -2.42 -4.24 -13.95
N SER A 219 -3.55 -3.95 -13.30
CA SER A 219 -4.02 -2.60 -13.01
C SER A 219 -3.18 -1.86 -11.97
N ALA A 220 -2.37 -2.57 -11.17
CA ALA A 220 -1.53 -1.97 -10.14
C ALA A 220 -0.43 -1.08 -10.73
N GLU A 221 0.22 -1.52 -11.81
CA GLU A 221 1.26 -0.74 -12.49
C GLU A 221 0.68 0.50 -13.20
N LYS A 222 -0.58 0.45 -13.61
CA LYS A 222 -1.28 1.49 -14.38
C LYS A 222 -2.12 2.42 -13.51
N LEU A 223 -2.17 2.18 -12.19
CA LEU A 223 -3.06 2.86 -11.27
C LEU A 223 -2.98 4.39 -11.39
N ALA A 224 -1.76 4.95 -11.41
CA ALA A 224 -1.56 6.39 -11.49
C ALA A 224 -2.11 6.99 -12.81
N GLU A 225 -1.98 6.28 -13.92
CA GLU A 225 -2.52 6.71 -15.22
C GLU A 225 -4.05 6.64 -15.24
N ILE A 226 -4.62 5.56 -14.70
CA ILE A 226 -6.08 5.37 -14.60
C ILE A 226 -6.71 6.47 -13.75
N VAL A 227 -6.12 6.75 -12.58
CA VAL A 227 -6.59 7.80 -11.67
C VAL A 227 -6.47 9.18 -12.33
N ALA A 228 -5.36 9.48 -13.01
CA ALA A 228 -5.20 10.75 -13.72
C ALA A 228 -6.26 10.95 -14.82
N ALA A 229 -6.56 9.90 -15.59
CA ALA A 229 -7.58 9.94 -16.64
C ALA A 229 -8.98 10.25 -16.11
N GLU A 230 -9.32 9.83 -14.88
CA GLU A 230 -10.62 10.12 -14.26
C GLU A 230 -10.84 11.61 -13.96
N TYR A 231 -9.78 12.33 -13.62
CA TYR A 231 -9.85 13.76 -13.30
C TYR A 231 -9.65 14.65 -14.53
N GLY A 232 -9.67 14.09 -15.74
CA GLY A 232 -9.45 14.83 -16.98
C GLY A 232 -8.01 15.33 -17.15
N ALA A 233 -7.06 14.77 -16.39
CA ALA A 233 -5.65 15.02 -16.63
C ALA A 233 -5.21 14.17 -17.83
N ALA A 234 -4.64 14.80 -18.86
CA ALA A 234 -4.00 14.07 -19.94
C ALA A 234 -2.87 13.19 -19.38
N PRO A 235 -2.66 11.96 -19.88
CA PRO A 235 -1.56 11.12 -19.44
C PRO A 235 -0.25 11.88 -19.65
N THR A 236 0.48 12.17 -18.56
CA THR A 236 1.82 12.74 -18.64
C THR A 236 2.76 11.64 -19.10
N THR A 237 2.81 11.42 -20.41
CA THR A 237 3.89 10.64 -21.01
C THR A 237 5.18 11.43 -20.80
N THR A 238 5.97 11.01 -19.81
CA THR A 238 7.33 11.55 -19.64
C THR A 238 8.21 10.91 -20.71
N VAL A 239 8.12 11.43 -21.93
CA VAL A 239 9.14 11.19 -22.95
C VAL A 239 10.36 12.00 -22.54
N LYS A 240 11.46 11.30 -22.22
CA LYS A 240 12.76 11.92 -21.91
C LYS A 240 13.20 12.79 -23.10
N GLY A 241 12.97 14.10 -23.01
CA GLY A 241 13.53 15.10 -23.92
C GLY A 241 12.56 16.05 -24.63
N ALA A 242 11.25 16.07 -24.36
CA ALA A 242 10.33 17.01 -25.01
C ALA A 242 9.92 18.19 -24.08
N THR A 243 10.13 19.41 -24.58
CA THR A 243 9.75 20.67 -23.93
C THR A 243 8.24 20.75 -23.70
N THR A 244 7.83 21.16 -22.49
CA THR A 244 6.44 21.33 -22.07
C THR A 244 5.73 22.42 -22.87
N THR A 245 4.69 22.06 -23.61
CA THR A 245 3.68 23.02 -24.08
C THR A 245 2.41 22.82 -23.27
N SER A 246 2.15 23.73 -22.34
CA SER A 246 0.90 23.82 -21.59
C SER A 246 -0.21 24.29 -22.53
N VAL A 247 -1.20 23.43 -22.82
CA VAL A 247 -2.46 23.86 -23.45
C VAL A 247 -3.44 24.20 -22.32
N ALA A 248 -3.90 25.45 -22.30
CA ALA A 248 -4.85 25.97 -21.32
C ALA A 248 -6.23 25.29 -21.47
N ALA A 249 -6.89 25.05 -20.33
CA ALA A 249 -8.22 24.45 -20.24
C ALA A 249 -9.29 25.27 -21.00
N PRO A 250 -10.33 24.63 -21.58
CA PRO A 250 -11.44 25.33 -22.19
C PRO A 250 -12.36 25.94 -21.12
N THR A 251 -12.60 27.25 -21.22
CA THR A 251 -13.58 27.97 -20.40
C THR A 251 -14.99 27.58 -20.80
N THR A 252 -15.78 27.01 -19.88
CA THR A 252 -17.20 26.74 -20.09
C THR A 252 -18.02 28.02 -19.88
N THR A 253 -18.62 28.53 -20.95
CA THR A 253 -19.61 29.62 -20.91
C THR A 253 -20.99 29.03 -20.60
N GLY A 254 -21.61 29.48 -19.52
CA GLY A 254 -22.96 29.07 -19.11
C GLY A 254 -24.04 29.60 -20.06
N GLY A 255 -25.10 28.80 -20.21
CA GLY A 255 -26.41 29.17 -20.74
C GLY A 255 -27.48 28.88 -19.70
#